data_AF-A0A6L8VLN7-F1
#
_entry.id   AF-A0A6L8VLN7-F1
#
_cell.length_a   1.000
_cell.length_b   1.000
_cell.length_c   1.000
_cell.angle_alpha   90.00
_cell.angle_beta   90.00
_cell.angle_gamma   90.00
#
_symmetry.space_group_name_H-M   'P 1'
#
loop_
_entity.id
_entity.type
_entity.pdbx_description
1 polymer ?
#
loop_
_entity_poly.entity_id
_entity_poly.type
_entity_poly.pdbx_seq_one_letter_code
_entity_poly.pdbx_strand_id
1 'polypeptide(L)' 'MARKISSPEDRVSSQVKGGTITREAESGRLVEVMTAKSRIRASKQSASSVAATSSKRSAALKRLVNR' A
#
# COMPACT_ATOMS: atom_id res chain seq x y z
N MET A 1 -2.14 -8.42 19.15
CA MET A 1 -1.96 -8.85 17.74
C MET A 1 -0.84 -8.01 17.14
N ALA A 2 0.35 -8.59 16.97
CA ALA A 2 1.49 -7.91 16.39
C ALA A 2 1.27 -7.75 14.87
N ARG A 3 1.42 -6.54 14.32
CA ARG A 3 1.43 -6.35 12.86
C ARG A 3 2.74 -6.94 12.36
N LYS A 4 2.67 -7.99 11.52
CA LYS A 4 3.81 -8.43 10.72
C LYS A 4 4.35 -7.19 10.00
N ILE A 5 5.59 -6.84 10.28
CA ILE A 5 6.33 -5.88 9.48
C ILE A 5 6.56 -6.63 8.16
N SER A 6 5.98 -6.14 7.06
CA SER A 6 5.95 -6.84 5.78
C SER A 6 7.35 -7.31 5.40
N SER A 7 7.49 -8.63 5.24
CA SER A 7 8.74 -9.21 4.79
C SER A 7 8.94 -8.86 3.32
N PRO A 8 10.20 -8.74 2.84
CA PRO A 8 10.47 -8.46 1.43
C PRO A 8 9.83 -9.48 0.47
N GLU A 9 9.50 -10.67 0.98
CA GLU A 9 8.78 -11.77 0.32
C GLU A 9 7.33 -11.42 -0.06
N ASP A 10 6.69 -10.44 0.60
CA ASP A 10 5.27 -10.11 0.39
C ASP A 10 5.07 -9.06 -0.73
N ARG A 11 5.90 -9.07 -1.78
CA ARG A 11 5.87 -8.06 -2.85
C ARG A 11 5.53 -8.70 -4.19
N VAL A 12 4.47 -8.19 -4.82
CA VAL A 12 4.06 -8.60 -6.17
C VAL A 12 4.43 -7.50 -7.15
N SER A 13 5.23 -7.82 -8.16
CA SER A 13 5.53 -6.93 -9.27
C SER A 13 4.66 -7.25 -10.48
N SER A 14 4.14 -6.21 -11.13
CA SER A 14 3.45 -6.32 -12.41
C SER A 14 4.06 -5.37 -13.43
N GLN A 15 4.24 -5.88 -14.65
CA GLN A 15 4.75 -5.08 -15.75
C GLN A 15 3.60 -4.34 -16.42
N VAL A 16 3.80 -3.06 -16.67
CA VAL A 16 2.85 -2.18 -17.36
C VAL A 16 3.55 -1.50 -18.52
N LYS A 17 2.79 -0.97 -19.48
CA LYS A 17 3.37 -0.23 -20.60
C LYS A 17 4.15 0.98 -20.06
N GLY A 18 5.47 0.94 -20.17
CA GLY A 18 6.38 1.98 -19.68
C GLY A 18 7.10 1.70 -18.35
N GLY A 19 6.91 0.53 -17.72
CA GLY A 19 7.65 0.19 -16.51
C GLY A 19 7.14 -1.02 -15.72
N THR A 20 7.56 -1.08 -14.46
CA THR A 20 7.18 -2.12 -13.48
C THR A 20 6.59 -1.44 -12.25
N ILE A 21 5.46 -1.94 -11.78
CA ILE A 21 4.82 -1.51 -10.54
C ILE A 21 4.95 -2.64 -9.52
N THR A 22 5.48 -2.33 -8.34
CA THR A 22 5.58 -3.26 -7.22
C THR A 22 4.57 -2.88 -6.14
N ARG A 23 3.80 -3.86 -5.71
CA ARG A 23 2.77 -3.74 -4.67
C ARG A 23 3.02 -4.73 -3.55
N GLU A 24 2.50 -4.40 -2.37
CA GLU A 24 2.43 -5.33 -1.24
C GLU A 24 1.31 -6.36 -1.51
N ALA A 25 1.61 -7.64 -1.34
CA ALA A 25 0.76 -8.77 -1.72
C ALA A 25 -0.54 -8.79 -0.92
N GLU A 26 -0.46 -8.61 0.40
CA GLU A 26 -1.62 -8.67 1.29
C GLU A 26 -2.55 -7.45 1.14
N SER A 27 -1.98 -6.26 0.96
CA SER A 27 -2.73 -5.00 1.03
C SER A 27 -3.02 -4.36 -0.33
N GLY A 28 -2.35 -4.83 -1.39
CA GLY A 28 -2.36 -4.22 -2.72
C GLY A 28 -1.71 -2.83 -2.78
N ARG A 29 -1.08 -2.37 -1.69
CA ARG A 29 -0.49 -1.02 -1.59
C ARG A 29 0.69 -0.87 -2.54
N LEU A 30 0.79 0.30 -3.16
CA LEU A 30 1.95 0.66 -3.99
C LEU A 30 3.19 0.82 -3.12
N VAL A 31 4.23 0.04 -3.42
CA VAL A 31 5.53 0.08 -2.75
C VAL A 31 6.53 0.84 -3.61
N GLU A 32 6.54 0.55 -4.90
CA GLU A 32 7.53 1.09 -5.82
C GLU A 32 7.01 1.13 -7.26
N VAL A 33 7.43 2.16 -7.99
CA VAL A 33 7.21 2.28 -9.44
C VAL A 33 8.57 2.48 -10.09
N MET A 34 8.87 1.65 -11.07
CA MET A 34 10.10 1.69 -11.86
C MET A 34 9.73 1.95 -13.31
N THR A 35 10.36 2.93 -13.94
CA THR A 35 10.27 3.22 -15.37
C THR A 35 11.68 3.18 -15.96
N ALA A 36 11.82 3.24 -17.28
CA ALA A 36 13.13 3.29 -17.92
C ALA A 36 13.98 4.50 -17.48
N LYS A 37 13.36 5.57 -16.97
CA LYS A 37 14.03 6.82 -16.60
C LYS A 37 14.15 7.04 -15.10
N SER A 38 13.32 6.39 -14.28
CA SER A 38 13.25 6.69 -12.84
C SER A 38 12.71 5.53 -12.00
N ARG A 39 13.09 5.53 -10.73
CA ARG A 39 12.59 4.61 -9.70
C ARG A 39 12.08 5.42 -8.52
N ILE A 40 10.78 5.32 -8.23
CA ILE A 40 10.12 6.06 -7.16
C ILE A 40 9.56 5.08 -6.14
N ARG A 41 9.99 5.21 -4.89
CA ARG A 41 9.47 4.43 -3.75
C ARG A 41 8.40 5.23 -3.01
N ALA A 42 7.43 4.53 -2.44
CA ALA A 42 6.46 5.14 -1.54
C ALA A 42 7.21 5.78 -0.36
N SER A 43 7.01 7.09 -0.17
CA SER A 43 7.63 7.80 0.94
C SER A 43 6.95 7.42 2.27
N LYS A 44 7.68 7.57 3.38
CA LYS A 44 7.14 7.33 4.74
C LYS A 44 5.87 8.17 5.01
N GLN A 45 5.80 9.38 4.44
CA GLN A 45 4.66 10.29 4.58
C GLN A 45 3.42 9.82 3.79
N SER A 46 3.61 9.26 2.59
CA SER A 46 2.51 8.66 1.84
C SER A 46 1.94 7.44 2.56
N ALA A 47 2.81 6.59 3.13
CA ALA A 47 2.39 5.42 3.89
C ALA A 47 1.56 5.79 5.14
N SER A 48 1.96 6.83 5.89
CA SER A 48 1.22 7.28 7.08
C SER A 48 -0.15 7.85 6.72
N SER A 49 -0.26 8.62 5.63
CA SER A 49 -1.52 9.19 5.14
C SER A 49 -2.53 8.09 4.75
N VAL A 50 -2.07 7.04 4.04
CA VAL A 50 -2.91 5.90 3.68
C VAL A 50 -3.40 5.15 4.93
N ALA A 51 -2.53 4.93 5.92
CA ALA A 51 -2.90 4.26 7.17
C ALA A 51 -3.94 5.06 7.98
N ALA A 52 -3.79 6.39 8.04
CA ALA A 52 -4.75 7.27 8.72
C ALA A 52 -6.12 7.24 8.02
N THR A 53 -6.14 7.31 6.70
CA THR A 53 -7.38 7.27 5.89
C THR A 53 -8.08 5.91 6.03
N SER A 54 -7.33 4.81 5.98
CA SER A 54 -7.88 3.46 6.20
C SER A 54 -8.51 3.32 7.58
N SER A 55 -7.87 3.84 8.63
CA SER A 55 -8.40 3.80 9.99
C SER A 55 -9.71 4.57 10.12
N LYS A 56 -9.79 5.76 9.51
CA LYS A 56 -11.02 6.57 9.47
C LYS A 56 -12.16 5.84 8.76
N ARG A 57 -11.89 5.21 7.61
CA ARG A 57 -12.88 4.42 6.87
C ARG A 57 -13.42 3.26 7.69
N SER A 58 -12.54 2.47 8.32
CA SER A 58 -12.96 1.34 9.16
C SER A 58 -13.81 1.81 10.35
N ALA A 59 -13.45 2.93 10.98
CA ALA A 59 -14.26 3.50 12.07
C ALA A 59 -15.64 3.97 11.58
N ALA A 60 -15.72 4.61 10.41
CA ALA A 60 -16.98 5.02 9.83
C ALA A 60 -17.89 3.82 9.50
N LEU A 61 -17.33 2.77 8.91
CA LEU A 61 -18.09 1.54 8.61
C LEU A 61 -18.64 0.87 9.88
N LYS A 62 -17.83 0.79 10.96
CA LYS A 62 -18.32 0.28 12.25
C LYS A 62 -19.50 1.08 12.80
N ARG A 63 -19.49 2.41 12.64
CA ARG A 63 -20.61 3.27 13.06
C ARG A 63 -21.86 3.04 12.23
N LEU A 64 -21.72 2.75 10.93
CA LEU A 64 -22.86 2.44 10.06
C LEU A 64 -23.48 1.08 10.38
N VAL A 65 -22.66 0.07 10.69
CA VAL A 65 -23.15 -1.27 11.06
C VAL A 65 -23.86 -1.29 12.41
N ASN A 66 -23.41 -0.46 13.36
CA ASN A 66 -24.03 -0.35 14.68
C ASN A 66 -25.29 0.55 14.69
N ARG A 67 -25.71 1.06 13.53
CA ARG A 67 -26.88 1.92 13.35
C ARG A 67 -28.03 1.11 12.79
#